data_AF-A0A976IGH6-F1
#
_entry.id   AF-A0A976IGH6-F1
#
_cell.length_a   1.000
_cell.length_b   1.000
_cell.length_c   1.000
_cell.angle_alpha   90.00
_cell.angle_beta   90.00
_cell.angle_gamma   90.00
#
_symmetry.space_group_name_H-M   'P 1'
#
loop_
_entity.id
_entity.type
_entity.pdbx_description
1 polymer ?
#
loop_
_entity_poly.entity_id
_entity_poly.type
_entity_poly.pdbx_seq_one_letter_code
_entity_poly.pdbx_strand_id
1 'polypeptide(L)'
;MQLNSGKRDVPLSASVDNSMRLKKRAVLSGSQALKAKLVGQMPLSSQSKNAASALNDTRILLHYPNLVPARLIRRYKRFLADVVLLDKTSKIELTDQEEVTVYCPNTGPMVGLLDGLPNTRVQLSKSDDPKRKYAYTLEMIQIHNGDKLVWVGVHSALANRMVEQALTLRWLTELGDYDTVRREVKFAKNSRVDFVLTAKADDGTVLHEKYVEVKSVTLALESSCSSVSRCAVFPDTVSSRAQKHVKELTELVSTKARNYAKSNENVSVAIVFIVQREDCHMFTPSIHYDKQFASLCSLAANSGIQLLCYSCGLTIDESSASGTVKLLGPLPFQH
;
A
#
# COMPACT_ATOMS: atom_id res chain seq x y z
N MET A 1 -55.67 33.53 -22.67
CA MET A 1 -56.89 33.92 -23.40
C MET A 1 -57.35 32.68 -24.15
N GLN A 2 -58.59 32.21 -23.95
CA GLN A 2 -59.18 30.96 -24.51
C GLN A 2 -58.54 29.63 -23.98
N LEU A 3 -59.27 28.72 -23.29
CA LEU A 3 -60.23 27.65 -23.73
C LEU A 3 -59.52 26.44 -24.40
N ASN A 4 -59.86 25.14 -24.26
CA ASN A 4 -60.88 24.32 -23.53
C ASN A 4 -60.44 22.81 -23.61
N SER A 5 -61.01 21.75 -23.01
CA SER A 5 -61.83 21.48 -21.78
C SER A 5 -61.99 19.93 -21.57
N GLY A 6 -62.58 19.47 -20.44
CA GLY A 6 -62.91 18.04 -20.15
C GLY A 6 -61.95 17.34 -19.15
N LYS A 7 -62.31 16.52 -18.13
CA LYS A 7 -63.56 15.83 -17.69
C LYS A 7 -64.14 14.85 -18.72
N ARG A 8 -64.55 13.58 -18.43
CA ARG A 8 -64.71 12.70 -17.23
C ARG A 8 -64.73 11.21 -17.74
N ASP A 9 -64.79 10.08 -17.00
CA ASP A 9 -65.01 9.71 -15.57
C ASP A 9 -64.45 8.28 -15.29
N VAL A 10 -64.78 7.62 -14.15
CA VAL A 10 -64.41 6.22 -13.79
C VAL A 10 -65.65 5.33 -13.49
N PRO A 11 -65.67 4.06 -13.94
CA PRO A 11 -65.99 2.93 -13.03
C PRO A 11 -65.02 1.73 -13.22
N LEU A 12 -64.68 0.82 -12.29
CA LEU A 12 -65.23 0.19 -11.06
C LEU A 12 -66.08 -1.10 -11.21
N SER A 13 -65.59 -2.16 -10.53
CA SER A 13 -66.31 -3.28 -9.85
C SER A 13 -66.50 -4.66 -10.54
N ALA A 14 -66.92 -5.64 -9.72
CA ALA A 14 -66.98 -7.12 -9.89
C ALA A 14 -65.61 -7.85 -9.93
N SER A 15 -65.25 -8.88 -9.13
CA SER A 15 -65.91 -9.89 -8.25
C SER A 15 -66.64 -11.05 -8.98
N VAL A 16 -66.69 -12.30 -8.47
CA VAL A 16 -66.20 -12.88 -7.18
C VAL A 16 -65.09 -13.95 -7.45
N ASP A 17 -64.86 -15.14 -6.86
CA ASP A 17 -65.50 -15.97 -5.80
C ASP A 17 -64.47 -16.91 -5.08
N ASN A 18 -64.95 -17.87 -4.29
CA ASN A 18 -64.25 -18.73 -3.31
C ASN A 18 -63.70 -20.07 -3.85
N SER A 19 -62.70 -20.63 -3.14
CA SER A 19 -62.88 -21.95 -2.48
C SER A 19 -61.85 -22.21 -1.37
N MET A 20 -62.27 -22.85 -0.27
CA MET A 20 -61.39 -23.29 0.82
C MET A 20 -60.80 -24.68 0.54
N ARG A 21 -59.54 -24.92 0.94
CA ARG A 21 -59.10 -26.25 1.40
C ARG A 21 -57.88 -26.19 2.31
N LEU A 22 -58.05 -26.52 3.59
CA LEU A 22 -56.93 -26.75 4.51
C LEU A 22 -56.20 -28.05 4.16
N LYS A 23 -54.86 -28.07 4.22
CA LYS A 23 -54.08 -29.27 4.54
C LYS A 23 -52.74 -28.96 5.21
N LYS A 24 -52.53 -29.66 6.33
CA LYS A 24 -51.46 -29.69 7.33
C LYS A 24 -50.04 -29.23 6.93
N ARG A 25 -49.39 -28.56 7.90
CA ARG A 25 -47.93 -28.48 8.20
C ARG A 25 -46.98 -29.33 7.34
N ALA A 26 -45.93 -28.67 6.84
CA ALA A 26 -44.55 -29.15 6.94
C ALA A 26 -43.62 -27.95 7.20
N VAL A 27 -42.67 -28.09 8.13
CA VAL A 27 -41.57 -27.13 8.33
C VAL A 27 -40.32 -27.74 7.74
N LEU A 28 -39.64 -27.05 6.83
CA LEU A 28 -38.27 -27.37 6.42
C LEU A 28 -37.55 -26.10 5.95
N SER A 29 -36.28 -25.98 6.30
CA SER A 29 -35.45 -24.80 6.07
C SER A 29 -34.88 -24.72 4.65
N GLY A 30 -34.92 -23.55 4.03
CA GLY A 30 -34.38 -23.33 2.67
C GLY A 30 -33.85 -21.91 2.46
N SER A 31 -32.73 -21.55 3.09
CA SER A 31 -32.13 -20.21 2.95
C SER A 31 -31.41 -20.06 1.61
N GLN A 32 -32.06 -19.43 0.62
CA GLN A 32 -31.39 -18.94 -0.59
C GLN A 32 -30.53 -17.71 -0.26
N ALA A 33 -29.24 -17.93 -0.01
CA ALA A 33 -28.30 -16.85 0.27
C ALA A 33 -27.98 -16.02 -1.00
N LEU A 34 -28.43 -14.76 -1.06
CA LEU A 34 -27.98 -13.82 -2.07
C LEU A 34 -26.47 -13.54 -1.90
N LYS A 35 -25.71 -13.68 -2.99
CA LYS A 35 -24.28 -13.32 -3.03
C LYS A 35 -24.10 -11.80 -3.09
N ALA A 36 -24.10 -11.14 -1.94
CA ALA A 36 -23.59 -9.78 -1.83
C ALA A 36 -22.05 -9.75 -2.01
N LYS A 37 -21.53 -8.80 -2.78
CA LYS A 37 -20.08 -8.55 -2.87
C LYS A 37 -19.61 -7.85 -1.61
N LEU A 38 -18.93 -8.58 -0.72
CA LEU A 38 -18.34 -8.00 0.48
C LEU A 38 -17.17 -7.07 0.10
N VAL A 39 -17.26 -5.80 0.47
CA VAL A 39 -16.09 -4.91 0.55
C VAL A 39 -15.38 -5.23 1.86
N GLY A 40 -14.09 -5.59 1.78
CA GLY A 40 -13.34 -6.07 2.95
C GLY A 40 -13.22 -5.01 4.05
N GLN A 41 -14.01 -5.18 5.11
CA GLN A 41 -13.74 -4.65 6.44
C GLN A 41 -13.08 -5.77 7.25
N MET A 42 -11.96 -5.49 7.90
CA MET A 42 -11.35 -6.41 8.85
C MET A 42 -11.54 -5.86 10.27
N PRO A 43 -12.13 -6.63 11.19
CA PRO A 43 -12.18 -6.26 12.60
C PRO A 43 -10.78 -6.39 13.21
N LEU A 44 -10.40 -5.44 14.06
CA LEU A 44 -9.11 -5.45 14.75
C LEU A 44 -9.21 -6.29 16.03
N SER A 45 -8.20 -7.11 16.31
CA SER A 45 -8.16 -7.92 17.53
C SER A 45 -7.80 -7.07 18.75
N SER A 46 -8.59 -7.17 19.82
CA SER A 46 -8.34 -6.50 21.09
C SER A 46 -7.17 -7.13 21.85
N GLN A 47 -5.97 -6.56 21.72
CA GLN A 47 -4.84 -6.86 22.60
C GLN A 47 -4.62 -5.73 23.63
N SER A 48 -4.17 -6.12 24.82
CA SER A 48 -4.10 -5.24 25.99
C SER A 48 -2.93 -4.24 25.94
N LYS A 49 -3.13 -3.05 26.51
CA LYS A 49 -2.16 -1.93 26.49
C LYS A 49 -0.85 -2.20 27.27
N ASN A 50 -0.72 -3.32 27.99
CA ASN A 50 0.41 -3.60 28.89
C ASN A 50 1.58 -4.42 28.28
N ALA A 51 1.63 -4.66 26.97
CA ALA A 51 2.70 -5.44 26.32
C ALA A 51 3.91 -4.62 25.82
N ALA A 52 3.91 -3.30 26.04
CA ALA A 52 4.75 -2.35 25.29
C ALA A 52 6.28 -2.53 25.41
N SER A 53 6.80 -3.08 26.52
CA SER A 53 8.25 -3.23 26.75
C SER A 53 8.87 -4.47 26.10
N ALA A 54 8.07 -5.49 25.74
CA ALA A 54 8.56 -6.76 25.19
C ALA A 54 8.48 -6.87 23.66
N LEU A 55 7.80 -5.93 22.98
CA LEU A 55 7.52 -6.03 21.53
C LEU A 55 8.61 -5.47 20.58
N ASN A 56 9.75 -4.98 21.09
CA ASN A 56 10.75 -4.32 20.24
C ASN A 56 11.56 -5.27 19.33
N ASP A 57 11.68 -6.55 19.67
CA ASP A 57 12.50 -7.48 18.89
C ASP A 57 11.91 -7.81 17.51
N THR A 58 10.59 -7.98 17.39
CA THR A 58 9.97 -8.43 16.13
C THR A 58 8.87 -7.49 15.62
N ARG A 59 9.22 -6.22 15.34
CA ARG A 59 8.44 -5.33 14.46
C ARG A 59 8.45 -5.78 12.98
N ILE A 60 8.26 -7.07 12.72
CA ILE A 60 8.37 -7.67 11.39
C ILE A 60 7.06 -7.42 10.62
N LEU A 61 7.20 -6.90 9.40
CA LEU A 61 6.12 -6.54 8.48
C LEU A 61 5.89 -7.59 7.38
N LEU A 62 6.93 -8.34 7.02
CA LEU A 62 6.90 -9.37 5.99
C LEU A 62 7.93 -10.47 6.30
N HIS A 63 7.57 -11.70 5.97
CA HIS A 63 8.48 -12.85 5.89
C HIS A 63 8.51 -13.38 4.45
N TYR A 64 9.70 -13.71 3.94
CA TYR A 64 9.90 -14.45 2.71
C TYR A 64 10.40 -15.85 3.09
N PRO A 65 9.59 -16.92 2.93
CA PRO A 65 9.96 -18.25 3.41
C PRO A 65 10.90 -19.02 2.46
N ASN A 66 10.99 -18.62 1.20
CA ASN A 66 11.81 -19.24 0.16
C ASN A 66 12.31 -18.16 -0.80
N LEU A 67 13.46 -17.57 -0.47
CA LEU A 67 14.23 -16.73 -1.37
C LEU A 67 15.17 -17.57 -2.23
N VAL A 68 15.38 -17.13 -3.46
CA VAL A 68 16.36 -17.70 -4.40
C VAL A 68 17.38 -16.60 -4.72
N PRO A 69 18.67 -16.79 -4.37
CA PRO A 69 19.71 -15.82 -4.67
C PRO A 69 20.04 -15.84 -6.17
N ALA A 70 20.32 -14.67 -6.73
CA ALA A 70 20.70 -14.55 -8.14
C ALA A 70 21.61 -13.33 -8.39
N ARG A 71 22.16 -13.27 -9.61
CA ARG A 71 22.92 -12.16 -10.19
C ARG A 71 22.06 -11.49 -11.27
N LEU A 72 21.67 -10.24 -11.07
CA LEU A 72 20.95 -9.46 -12.07
C LEU A 72 21.92 -9.07 -13.19
N ILE A 73 21.60 -9.44 -14.43
CA ILE A 73 22.40 -9.07 -15.61
C ILE A 73 21.90 -7.74 -16.18
N ARG A 74 20.58 -7.65 -16.42
CA ARG A 74 19.93 -6.46 -16.99
C ARG A 74 18.46 -6.36 -16.59
N ARG A 75 17.92 -5.13 -16.59
CA ARG A 75 16.48 -4.84 -16.45
C ARG A 75 15.99 -4.12 -17.70
N TYR A 76 14.83 -4.53 -18.24
CA TYR A 76 14.30 -4.02 -19.51
C TYR A 76 12.77 -4.08 -19.55
N LYS A 77 12.17 -3.32 -20.47
CA LYS A 77 10.70 -3.18 -20.61
C LYS A 77 9.97 -2.80 -19.29
N ARG A 78 10.71 -2.24 -18.31
CA ARG A 78 10.33 -1.97 -16.91
C ARG A 78 10.01 -3.21 -16.06
N PHE A 79 9.20 -4.13 -16.57
CA PHE A 79 8.68 -5.27 -15.82
C PHE A 79 9.44 -6.59 -16.01
N LEU A 80 10.55 -6.60 -16.76
CA LEU A 80 11.40 -7.78 -16.96
C LEU A 80 12.83 -7.51 -16.49
N ALA A 81 13.47 -8.58 -16.04
CA ALA A 81 14.89 -8.63 -15.73
C ALA A 81 15.42 -10.01 -16.14
N ASP A 82 16.65 -10.09 -16.64
CA ASP A 82 17.33 -11.37 -16.88
C ASP A 82 18.41 -11.54 -15.80
N VAL A 83 18.46 -12.73 -15.21
CA VAL A 83 19.32 -13.05 -14.06
C VAL A 83 20.00 -14.40 -14.25
N VAL A 84 21.20 -14.55 -13.71
CA VAL A 84 21.84 -15.86 -13.49
C VAL A 84 21.49 -16.32 -12.07
N LEU A 85 20.94 -17.52 -11.92
CA LEU A 85 20.63 -18.08 -10.60
C LEU A 85 21.92 -18.50 -9.88
N LEU A 86 21.91 -18.41 -8.55
CA LEU A 86 23.00 -18.93 -7.71
C LEU A 86 22.52 -20.20 -6.98
N ASP A 87 23.40 -21.19 -6.89
CA ASP A 87 23.14 -22.36 -6.06
C ASP A 87 23.03 -21.96 -4.57
N LYS A 88 22.20 -22.70 -3.82
CA LYS A 88 21.99 -22.46 -2.38
C LYS A 88 23.25 -22.77 -1.56
N THR A 89 24.04 -23.76 -2.00
CA THR A 89 25.30 -24.17 -1.34
C THR A 89 26.51 -23.40 -1.86
N SER A 90 26.57 -23.14 -3.17
CA SER A 90 27.77 -22.64 -3.84
C SER A 90 27.69 -21.13 -4.06
N LYS A 91 28.35 -20.35 -3.20
CA LYS A 91 28.56 -18.89 -3.36
C LYS A 91 29.53 -18.52 -4.51
N ILE A 92 29.80 -19.45 -5.40
CA ILE A 92 30.72 -19.35 -6.53
C ILE A 92 29.90 -19.02 -7.78
N GLU A 93 30.44 -18.19 -8.67
CA GLU A 93 29.82 -17.93 -9.95
C GLU A 93 29.94 -19.19 -10.82
N LEU A 94 28.83 -19.90 -10.98
CA LEU A 94 28.72 -21.02 -11.90
C LEU A 94 28.75 -20.48 -13.33
N THR A 95 29.95 -20.45 -13.91
CA THR A 95 30.14 -20.47 -15.36
C THR A 95 29.25 -21.56 -15.95
N ASP A 96 28.56 -21.25 -17.05
CA ASP A 96 27.57 -22.10 -17.72
C ASP A 96 26.14 -22.16 -17.12
N GLN A 97 25.77 -21.25 -16.21
CA GLN A 97 24.34 -21.00 -15.89
C GLN A 97 23.61 -20.24 -17.03
N GLU A 98 22.37 -20.65 -17.33
CA GLU A 98 21.47 -19.99 -18.30
C GLU A 98 20.86 -18.69 -17.73
N GLU A 99 20.68 -17.65 -18.57
CA GLU A 99 19.93 -16.43 -18.20
C GLU A 99 18.43 -16.75 -18.04
N VAL A 100 17.89 -16.58 -16.83
CA VAL A 100 16.47 -16.74 -16.53
C VAL A 100 15.78 -15.37 -16.53
N THR A 101 14.77 -15.18 -17.38
CA THR A 101 13.90 -13.98 -17.31
C THR A 101 12.94 -14.06 -16.12
N VAL A 102 12.98 -13.04 -15.27
CA VAL A 102 12.14 -12.90 -14.05
C VAL A 102 11.21 -11.69 -14.15
N TYR A 103 10.12 -11.72 -13.39
CA TYR A 103 9.24 -10.55 -13.26
C TYR A 103 9.87 -9.49 -12.35
N CYS A 104 9.96 -8.25 -12.83
CA CYS A 104 10.33 -7.10 -12.01
C CYS A 104 9.05 -6.36 -11.53
N PRO A 105 8.70 -6.45 -10.24
CA PRO A 105 7.49 -5.85 -9.67
C PRO A 105 7.65 -4.35 -9.34
N ASN A 106 8.39 -3.62 -10.19
CA ASN A 106 8.61 -2.19 -10.09
C ASN A 106 8.36 -1.53 -11.46
N THR A 107 7.60 -0.44 -11.48
CA THR A 107 7.22 0.29 -12.71
C THR A 107 8.00 1.59 -12.93
N GLY A 108 8.76 2.05 -11.94
CA GLY A 108 9.65 3.22 -12.03
C GLY A 108 11.01 2.87 -12.64
N PRO A 109 11.89 3.85 -12.90
CA PRO A 109 13.23 3.60 -13.42
C PRO A 109 14.16 2.83 -12.47
N MET A 110 13.93 2.84 -11.15
CA MET A 110 14.86 2.25 -10.16
C MET A 110 16.24 2.92 -10.18
N VAL A 111 16.27 4.26 -10.23
CA VAL A 111 17.50 5.06 -10.18
C VAL A 111 18.31 4.73 -8.92
N GLY A 112 19.63 4.63 -9.04
CA GLY A 112 20.53 4.31 -7.92
C GLY A 112 20.50 2.84 -7.48
N LEU A 113 19.73 1.98 -8.16
CA LEU A 113 19.65 0.54 -7.87
C LEU A 113 20.24 -0.35 -8.98
N LEU A 114 20.44 0.21 -10.18
CA LEU A 114 20.89 -0.53 -11.37
C LEU A 114 22.36 -0.23 -11.72
N ASP A 115 22.99 0.64 -10.94
CA ASP A 115 24.29 1.27 -11.20
C ASP A 115 25.46 0.27 -11.08
N GLY A 116 25.26 -0.82 -10.32
CA GLY A 116 26.23 -1.92 -10.16
C GLY A 116 26.10 -3.05 -11.19
N LEU A 117 25.40 -2.85 -12.30
CA LEU A 117 25.19 -3.88 -13.33
C LEU A 117 26.34 -3.98 -14.34
N PRO A 118 26.58 -5.17 -14.92
CA PRO A 118 25.92 -6.45 -14.63
C PRO A 118 26.42 -7.10 -13.32
N ASN A 119 25.75 -8.18 -12.91
CA ASN A 119 26.08 -9.02 -11.75
C ASN A 119 25.77 -8.42 -10.36
N THR A 120 24.86 -7.44 -10.27
CA THR A 120 24.30 -7.00 -8.99
C THR A 120 23.62 -8.16 -8.27
N ARG A 121 23.91 -8.37 -6.97
CA ARG A 121 23.27 -9.45 -6.20
C ARG A 121 21.80 -9.12 -5.94
N VAL A 122 20.92 -10.09 -6.13
CA VAL A 122 19.47 -9.96 -5.93
C VAL A 122 18.89 -11.15 -5.16
N GLN A 123 17.69 -10.98 -4.60
CA GLN A 123 16.86 -12.06 -4.08
C GLN A 123 15.52 -12.12 -4.82
N LEU A 124 15.12 -13.32 -5.17
CA LEU A 124 13.88 -13.62 -5.88
C LEU A 124 12.93 -14.39 -4.97
N SER A 125 11.61 -14.18 -5.07
CA SER A 125 10.63 -15.18 -4.67
C SER A 125 10.32 -16.11 -5.83
N LYS A 126 10.01 -17.38 -5.55
CA LYS A 126 9.47 -18.34 -6.52
C LYS A 126 7.97 -18.51 -6.29
N SER A 127 7.22 -18.68 -7.37
CA SER A 127 5.82 -19.08 -7.34
C SER A 127 5.64 -20.35 -8.17
N ASP A 128 4.97 -21.34 -7.59
CA ASP A 128 4.69 -22.64 -8.21
C ASP A 128 3.35 -22.69 -8.96
N ASP A 129 2.72 -21.54 -9.23
CA ASP A 129 1.53 -21.46 -10.11
C ASP A 129 1.94 -21.67 -11.57
N PRO A 130 1.58 -22.79 -12.23
CA PRO A 130 2.00 -23.09 -13.60
C PRO A 130 1.38 -22.14 -14.64
N LYS A 131 0.45 -21.26 -14.24
CA LYS A 131 -0.13 -20.24 -15.12
C LYS A 131 0.73 -18.97 -15.20
N ARG A 132 1.73 -18.81 -14.33
CA ARG A 132 2.66 -17.67 -14.37
C ARG A 132 3.66 -17.84 -15.49
N LYS A 133 3.67 -16.89 -16.44
CA LYS A 133 4.70 -16.78 -17.48
C LYS A 133 6.13 -16.66 -16.92
N TYR A 134 6.28 -16.06 -15.73
CA TYR A 134 7.55 -15.93 -15.02
C TYR A 134 7.36 -16.46 -13.59
N ALA A 135 8.01 -17.59 -13.29
CA ALA A 135 7.93 -18.25 -11.99
C ALA A 135 8.58 -17.40 -10.88
N TYR A 136 9.66 -16.69 -11.21
CA TYR A 136 10.40 -15.85 -10.28
C TYR A 136 9.96 -14.38 -10.31
N THR A 137 9.96 -13.75 -9.13
CA THR A 137 9.69 -12.32 -8.93
C THR A 137 10.85 -11.69 -8.18
N LEU A 138 11.39 -10.58 -8.69
CA LEU A 138 12.49 -9.85 -8.07
C LEU A 138 12.00 -9.08 -6.82
N GLU A 139 12.43 -9.49 -5.62
CA GLU A 139 11.96 -8.89 -4.36
C GLU A 139 12.95 -7.86 -3.82
N MET A 140 14.26 -8.17 -3.85
CA MET A 140 15.32 -7.33 -3.27
C MET A 140 16.53 -7.22 -4.21
N ILE A 141 17.24 -6.09 -4.10
CA ILE A 141 18.52 -5.83 -4.77
C ILE A 141 19.55 -5.34 -3.76
N GLN A 142 20.80 -5.80 -3.88
CA GLN A 142 21.91 -5.38 -3.04
C GLN A 142 22.71 -4.29 -3.76
N ILE A 143 22.92 -3.15 -3.11
CA ILE A 143 23.70 -2.03 -3.64
C ILE A 143 24.85 -1.69 -2.69
N HIS A 144 25.88 -1.02 -3.20
CA HIS A 144 26.87 -0.35 -2.34
C HIS A 144 26.39 1.06 -2.03
N ASN A 145 26.41 1.49 -0.76
CA ASN A 145 25.93 2.82 -0.36
C ASN A 145 27.05 3.86 -0.11
N GLY A 146 28.29 3.51 -0.46
CA GLY A 146 29.50 4.29 -0.20
C GLY A 146 30.36 3.69 0.91
N ASP A 147 29.74 3.08 1.92
CA ASP A 147 30.38 2.45 3.09
C ASP A 147 30.25 0.92 3.06
N LYS A 148 29.02 0.43 2.85
CA LYS A 148 28.69 -1.00 2.92
C LYS A 148 27.70 -1.45 1.85
N LEU A 149 27.52 -2.77 1.75
CA LEU A 149 26.43 -3.37 0.99
C LEU A 149 25.10 -3.28 1.77
N VAL A 150 24.05 -2.81 1.11
CA VAL A 150 22.70 -2.62 1.67
C VAL A 150 21.67 -3.31 0.80
N TRP A 151 20.69 -3.98 1.42
CA TRP A 151 19.54 -4.56 0.72
C TRP A 151 18.40 -3.56 0.59
N VAL A 152 17.89 -3.41 -0.63
CA VAL A 152 16.76 -2.55 -0.98
C VAL A 152 15.60 -3.39 -1.51
N GLY A 153 14.41 -3.25 -0.93
CA GLY A 153 13.19 -3.90 -1.42
C GLY A 153 12.64 -3.18 -2.64
N VAL A 154 12.45 -3.88 -3.76
CA VAL A 154 12.07 -3.24 -5.05
C VAL A 154 10.58 -3.37 -5.37
N HIS A 155 9.89 -4.31 -4.74
CA HIS A 155 8.50 -4.67 -5.04
C HIS A 155 7.54 -3.64 -4.43
N SER A 156 7.05 -2.71 -5.25
CA SER A 156 6.32 -1.53 -4.77
C SER A 156 4.97 -1.86 -4.13
N ALA A 157 4.26 -2.87 -4.65
CA ALA A 157 2.99 -3.35 -4.11
C ALA A 157 3.11 -3.98 -2.70
N LEU A 158 4.33 -4.28 -2.23
CA LEU A 158 4.55 -4.74 -0.85
C LEU A 158 4.43 -3.61 0.17
N ALA A 159 4.67 -2.35 -0.21
CA ALA A 159 4.50 -1.21 0.69
C ALA A 159 3.07 -1.14 1.25
N ASN A 160 2.07 -1.44 0.44
CA ASN A 160 0.67 -1.52 0.88
C ASN A 160 0.48 -2.67 1.89
N ARG A 161 1.05 -3.86 1.67
CA ARG A 161 0.96 -4.99 2.62
C ARG A 161 1.69 -4.70 3.94
N MET A 162 2.83 -4.02 3.86
CA MET A 162 3.58 -3.56 5.03
C MET A 162 2.77 -2.54 5.86
N VAL A 163 2.15 -1.54 5.22
CA VAL A 163 1.28 -0.58 5.91
C VAL A 163 0.04 -1.27 6.47
N GLU A 164 -0.59 -2.21 5.75
CA GLU A 164 -1.72 -3.00 6.25
C GLU A 164 -1.38 -3.76 7.54
N GLN A 165 -0.20 -4.40 7.60
CA GLN A 165 0.26 -5.09 8.80
C GLN A 165 0.60 -4.10 9.93
N ALA A 166 1.27 -2.99 9.64
CA ALA A 166 1.59 -1.95 10.62
C ALA A 166 0.35 -1.23 11.18
N LEU A 167 -0.70 -1.06 10.38
CA LEU A 167 -2.02 -0.58 10.82
C LEU A 167 -2.71 -1.60 11.72
N THR A 168 -2.78 -2.86 11.29
CA THR A 168 -3.41 -3.95 12.05
C THR A 168 -2.77 -4.10 13.45
N LEU A 169 -1.45 -3.90 13.54
CA LEU A 169 -0.66 -4.01 14.76
C LEU A 169 -0.43 -2.67 15.49
N ARG A 170 -1.07 -1.57 15.04
CA ARG A 170 -1.00 -0.21 15.62
C ARG A 170 0.41 0.40 15.73
N TRP A 171 1.34 0.02 14.87
CA TRP A 171 2.73 0.50 14.90
C TRP A 171 2.94 1.90 14.30
N LEU A 172 1.93 2.44 13.58
CA LEU A 172 1.95 3.79 12.99
C LEU A 172 1.17 4.77 13.89
N THR A 173 1.74 5.13 15.03
CA THR A 173 1.03 5.83 16.12
C THR A 173 0.54 7.24 15.77
N GLU A 174 1.19 7.93 14.83
CA GLU A 174 0.81 9.29 14.39
C GLU A 174 -0.51 9.31 13.59
N LEU A 175 -0.97 8.13 13.16
CA LEU A 175 -2.29 7.96 12.54
C LEU A 175 -3.43 8.02 13.57
N GLY A 176 -3.14 7.89 14.87
CA GLY A 176 -4.12 8.01 15.95
C GLY A 176 -5.03 6.79 16.10
N ASP A 177 -6.13 6.94 16.84
CA ASP A 177 -7.12 5.89 17.07
C ASP A 177 -8.10 5.70 15.90
N TYR A 178 -8.61 4.48 15.78
CA TYR A 178 -9.56 3.98 14.77
C TYR A 178 -10.00 2.57 15.17
N ASP A 179 -11.11 2.07 14.62
CA ASP A 179 -11.66 0.75 14.98
C ASP A 179 -11.65 -0.24 13.82
N THR A 180 -11.62 0.26 12.59
CA THR A 180 -11.66 -0.55 11.37
C THR A 180 -10.71 0.02 10.32
N VAL A 181 -10.18 -0.90 9.49
CA VAL A 181 -9.37 -0.57 8.31
C VAL A 181 -10.13 -1.04 7.07
N ARG A 182 -10.28 -0.15 6.08
CA ARG A 182 -10.91 -0.41 4.78
C ARG A 182 -9.90 -0.18 3.67
N ARG A 183 -9.86 -1.05 2.66
CA ARG A 183 -8.88 -0.99 1.55
C ARG A 183 -9.46 -0.40 0.27
N GLU A 184 -8.60 0.16 -0.58
CA GLU A 184 -8.94 0.50 -1.98
C GLU A 184 -10.19 1.39 -2.11
N VAL A 185 -10.33 2.33 -1.18
CA VAL A 185 -11.56 3.11 -1.02
C VAL A 185 -11.61 4.22 -2.07
N LYS A 186 -12.68 4.25 -2.88
CA LYS A 186 -12.89 5.30 -3.87
C LYS A 186 -13.21 6.62 -3.18
N PHE A 187 -12.38 7.65 -3.40
CA PHE A 187 -12.59 9.00 -2.85
C PHE A 187 -12.81 10.07 -3.93
N ALA A 188 -12.36 9.84 -5.17
CA ALA A 188 -12.58 10.72 -6.31
C ALA A 188 -13.06 9.92 -7.54
N LYS A 189 -13.48 10.62 -8.62
CA LYS A 189 -14.14 10.00 -9.80
C LYS A 189 -13.38 8.78 -10.35
N ASN A 190 -12.05 8.91 -10.47
CA ASN A 190 -11.15 7.90 -11.04
C ASN A 190 -9.99 7.51 -10.09
N SER A 191 -10.14 7.71 -8.77
CA SER A 191 -9.06 7.44 -7.80
C SER A 191 -9.56 6.69 -6.57
N ARG A 192 -8.66 5.85 -6.05
CA ARG A 192 -8.77 5.15 -4.77
C ARG A 192 -7.60 5.54 -3.90
N VAL A 193 -7.84 5.62 -2.60
CA VAL A 193 -6.80 5.67 -1.58
C VAL A 193 -6.52 4.25 -1.12
N ASP A 194 -5.28 3.96 -0.76
CA ASP A 194 -4.87 2.61 -0.38
C ASP A 194 -5.64 2.10 0.85
N PHE A 195 -5.84 2.96 1.86
CA PHE A 195 -6.64 2.67 3.06
C PHE A 195 -7.54 3.85 3.51
N VAL A 196 -8.62 3.52 4.22
CA VAL A 196 -9.33 4.44 5.12
C VAL A 196 -9.44 3.78 6.49
N LEU A 197 -9.06 4.53 7.52
CA LEU A 197 -9.21 4.20 8.93
C LEU A 197 -10.47 4.89 9.44
N THR A 198 -11.36 4.17 10.12
CA THR A 198 -12.61 4.74 10.62
C THR A 198 -12.68 4.55 12.14
N ALA A 199 -12.79 5.66 12.89
CA ALA A 199 -13.04 5.69 14.33
C ALA A 199 -14.53 5.92 14.63
N LYS A 200 -15.06 5.32 15.70
CA LYS A 200 -16.48 5.32 16.05
C LYS A 200 -16.74 5.61 17.52
N ALA A 201 -17.98 5.98 17.82
CA ALA A 201 -18.55 5.94 19.17
C ALA A 201 -19.20 4.57 19.46
N ASP A 202 -19.57 4.33 20.72
CA ASP A 202 -20.15 3.08 21.21
C ASP A 202 -21.50 2.71 20.54
N ASP A 203 -22.23 3.71 20.04
CA ASP A 203 -23.47 3.56 19.26
C ASP A 203 -23.22 3.14 17.79
N GLY A 204 -21.95 3.11 17.36
CA GLY A 204 -21.52 2.82 16.00
C GLY A 204 -21.39 4.04 15.08
N THR A 205 -21.73 5.26 15.56
CA THR A 205 -21.61 6.52 14.81
C THR A 205 -20.15 6.77 14.44
N VAL A 206 -19.89 7.15 13.18
CA VAL A 206 -18.54 7.48 12.71
C VAL A 206 -18.13 8.86 13.22
N LEU A 207 -17.07 8.91 14.03
CA LEU A 207 -16.51 10.14 14.57
C LEU A 207 -15.47 10.75 13.62
N HIS A 208 -14.66 9.90 12.98
CA HIS A 208 -13.52 10.33 12.18
C HIS A 208 -13.14 9.31 11.10
N GLU A 209 -12.87 9.79 9.88
CA GLU A 209 -12.23 9.01 8.82
C GLU A 209 -10.84 9.57 8.49
N LYS A 210 -9.79 8.74 8.60
CA LYS A 210 -8.44 9.07 8.10
C LYS A 210 -8.14 8.31 6.83
N TYR A 211 -7.98 9.02 5.72
CA TYR A 211 -7.62 8.47 4.42
C TYR A 211 -6.09 8.34 4.35
N VAL A 212 -5.55 7.17 4.02
CA VAL A 212 -4.11 6.87 4.09
C VAL A 212 -3.59 6.34 2.75
N GLU A 213 -2.83 7.18 2.06
CA GLU A 213 -2.17 6.88 0.79
C GLU A 213 -0.73 6.38 1.05
N VAL A 214 -0.28 5.34 0.35
CA VAL A 214 1.03 4.71 0.56
C VAL A 214 1.97 4.97 -0.61
N LYS A 215 3.24 5.22 -0.34
CA LYS A 215 4.28 5.46 -1.36
C LYS A 215 5.50 4.60 -1.06
N SER A 216 5.87 3.72 -1.99
CA SER A 216 7.11 2.94 -1.90
C SER A 216 8.30 3.80 -2.31
N VAL A 217 9.32 3.88 -1.44
CA VAL A 217 10.53 4.69 -1.62
C VAL A 217 11.76 3.78 -1.61
N THR A 218 12.71 4.02 -2.52
CA THR A 218 13.89 3.15 -2.73
C THR A 218 15.14 3.93 -3.14
N LEU A 219 14.98 4.99 -3.94
CA LEU A 219 16.03 5.96 -4.24
C LEU A 219 16.46 6.71 -2.97
N ALA A 220 17.77 6.84 -2.80
CA ALA A 220 18.36 7.62 -1.72
C ALA A 220 19.63 8.35 -2.19
N LEU A 221 19.66 9.66 -1.98
CA LEU A 221 20.76 10.55 -2.34
C LEU A 221 21.67 10.79 -1.14
N GLU A 222 22.91 11.20 -1.38
CA GLU A 222 23.78 11.74 -0.34
C GLU A 222 23.36 13.17 0.03
N SER A 223 23.39 13.48 1.32
CA SER A 223 23.08 14.81 1.82
C SER A 223 24.26 15.74 1.65
N SER A 224 24.03 16.92 1.09
CA SER A 224 25.03 18.00 0.96
C SER A 224 25.51 18.58 2.29
N CYS A 225 24.93 18.17 3.43
CA CYS A 225 25.09 18.86 4.71
C CYS A 225 25.80 18.04 5.81
N SER A 226 26.19 16.79 5.58
CA SER A 226 27.01 16.00 6.53
C SER A 226 27.62 14.76 5.88
N SER A 227 28.85 14.43 6.26
CA SER A 227 29.73 13.43 5.63
C SER A 227 29.19 11.98 5.56
N VAL A 228 28.12 11.63 6.29
CA VAL A 228 27.60 10.25 6.35
C VAL A 228 26.06 10.14 6.37
N SER A 229 25.33 11.21 5.99
CA SER A 229 23.86 11.15 5.98
C SER A 229 23.27 10.94 4.59
N ARG A 230 22.55 9.83 4.37
CA ARG A 230 21.75 9.60 3.14
C ARG A 230 20.28 9.97 3.38
N CYS A 231 19.69 10.62 2.38
CA CYS A 231 18.29 11.07 2.37
C CYS A 231 17.48 10.22 1.38
N ALA A 232 16.37 9.62 1.85
CA ALA A 232 15.42 8.94 0.99
C ALA A 232 14.58 9.95 0.21
N VAL A 233 14.36 9.74 -1.09
CA VAL A 233 13.61 10.69 -1.92
C VAL A 233 12.57 10.01 -2.79
N PHE A 234 11.43 10.68 -2.98
CA PHE A 234 10.36 10.20 -3.86
C PHE A 234 9.71 11.36 -4.64
N PRO A 235 9.40 11.17 -5.94
CA PRO A 235 9.67 9.99 -6.77
C PRO A 235 11.10 9.93 -7.34
N ASP A 236 11.42 8.82 -8.01
CA ASP A 236 12.63 8.62 -8.84
C ASP A 236 12.45 9.07 -10.31
N THR A 237 11.26 9.58 -10.67
CA THR A 237 10.92 10.19 -11.96
C THR A 237 9.61 10.97 -11.88
N VAL A 238 9.33 11.85 -12.85
CA VAL A 238 8.05 12.57 -12.94
C VAL A 238 6.86 11.60 -12.89
N SER A 239 5.97 11.80 -11.92
CA SER A 239 4.90 10.86 -11.59
C SER A 239 3.54 11.56 -11.55
N SER A 240 2.97 11.78 -12.74
CA SER A 240 1.66 12.41 -12.91
C SER A 240 0.53 11.71 -12.13
N ARG A 241 0.64 10.40 -11.89
CA ARG A 241 -0.26 9.66 -10.99
C ARG A 241 -0.11 10.13 -9.54
N ALA A 242 1.12 10.23 -9.03
CA ALA A 242 1.37 10.66 -7.64
C ALA A 242 0.97 12.13 -7.45
N GLN A 243 1.33 13.02 -8.39
CA GLN A 243 0.88 14.41 -8.42
C GLN A 243 -0.65 14.51 -8.35
N LYS A 244 -1.36 13.75 -9.20
CA LYS A 244 -2.83 13.71 -9.24
C LYS A 244 -3.42 13.26 -7.92
N HIS A 245 -2.90 12.17 -7.33
CA HIS A 245 -3.40 11.64 -6.06
C HIS A 245 -3.23 12.66 -4.91
N VAL A 246 -2.04 13.29 -4.77
CA VAL A 246 -1.82 14.34 -3.75
C VAL A 246 -2.81 15.50 -3.94
N LYS A 247 -3.01 15.95 -5.19
CA LYS A 247 -3.91 17.08 -5.48
C LYS A 247 -5.39 16.77 -5.16
N GLU A 248 -5.87 15.58 -5.52
CA GLU A 248 -7.25 15.15 -5.19
C GLU A 248 -7.43 14.91 -3.68
N LEU A 249 -6.38 14.50 -2.95
CA LEU A 249 -6.43 14.35 -1.50
C LEU A 249 -6.46 15.70 -0.77
N THR A 250 -5.70 16.70 -1.24
CA THR A 250 -5.80 18.08 -0.73
C THR A 250 -7.21 18.65 -0.97
N GLU A 251 -7.80 18.41 -2.15
CA GLU A 251 -9.18 18.81 -2.46
C GLU A 251 -10.21 18.10 -1.57
N LEU A 252 -9.99 16.83 -1.21
CA LEU A 252 -10.82 16.09 -0.25
C LEU A 252 -10.82 16.76 1.13
N VAL A 253 -9.65 17.08 1.70
CA VAL A 253 -9.55 17.78 2.99
C VAL A 253 -10.25 19.13 2.92
N SER A 254 -9.92 19.96 1.92
CA SER A 254 -10.54 21.28 1.75
C SER A 254 -12.05 21.22 1.55
N THR A 255 -12.60 20.11 1.05
CA THR A 255 -14.04 19.95 0.81
C THR A 255 -14.78 19.32 1.99
N LYS A 256 -14.17 18.39 2.72
CA LYS A 256 -14.76 17.87 3.97
C LYS A 256 -14.69 18.89 5.11
N ALA A 257 -13.59 19.63 5.27
CA ALA A 257 -13.48 20.70 6.28
C ALA A 257 -14.60 21.75 6.15
N ARG A 258 -14.91 22.20 4.92
CA ARG A 258 -16.02 23.13 4.64
C ARG A 258 -17.42 22.56 4.92
N ASN A 259 -17.56 21.25 5.06
CA ASN A 259 -18.84 20.57 5.33
C ASN A 259 -18.94 19.98 6.74
N TYR A 260 -17.86 20.00 7.54
CA TYR A 260 -17.84 19.46 8.91
C TYR A 260 -19.00 19.99 9.77
N ALA A 261 -19.25 21.31 9.72
CA ALA A 261 -20.35 21.98 10.42
C ALA A 261 -21.78 21.57 9.97
N LYS A 262 -21.92 20.62 9.03
CA LYS A 262 -23.19 20.06 8.56
C LYS A 262 -23.35 18.56 8.82
N SER A 263 -22.28 17.84 9.14
CA SER A 263 -22.32 16.38 9.33
C SER A 263 -21.62 15.86 10.59
N ASN A 264 -20.83 16.69 11.30
CA ASN A 264 -19.92 16.27 12.39
C ASN A 264 -18.91 15.17 12.02
N GLU A 265 -18.84 14.72 10.77
CA GLU A 265 -17.85 13.75 10.29
C GLU A 265 -16.47 14.42 10.18
N ASN A 266 -15.58 14.21 11.15
CA ASN A 266 -14.21 14.67 10.99
C ASN A 266 -13.52 13.86 9.89
N VAL A 267 -12.68 14.50 9.05
CA VAL A 267 -11.90 13.84 8.01
C VAL A 267 -10.49 14.41 7.95
N SER A 268 -9.49 13.54 7.95
CA SER A 268 -8.10 13.91 7.66
C SER A 268 -7.45 12.95 6.68
N VAL A 269 -6.26 13.32 6.18
CA VAL A 269 -5.47 12.52 5.26
C VAL A 269 -4.05 12.35 5.83
N ALA A 270 -3.47 11.17 5.62
CA ALA A 270 -2.05 10.94 5.72
C ALA A 270 -1.47 10.37 4.42
N ILE A 271 -0.20 10.66 4.14
CA ILE A 271 0.59 9.99 3.11
C ILE A 271 1.78 9.31 3.81
N VAL A 272 1.88 7.99 3.65
CA VAL A 272 2.90 7.16 4.30
C VAL A 272 3.95 6.72 3.28
N PHE A 273 5.14 7.28 3.41
CA PHE A 273 6.32 6.93 2.61
C PHE A 273 7.06 5.77 3.29
N ILE A 274 7.03 4.59 2.68
CA ILE A 274 7.76 3.40 3.15
C ILE A 274 9.09 3.31 2.41
N VAL A 275 10.17 3.60 3.13
CA VAL A 275 11.56 3.49 2.65
C VAL A 275 12.02 2.05 2.81
N GLN A 276 12.07 1.30 1.71
CA GLN A 276 12.42 -0.13 1.69
C GLN A 276 13.96 -0.35 1.78
N ARG A 277 14.63 0.34 2.70
CA ARG A 277 16.08 0.27 2.97
C ARG A 277 16.41 0.90 4.33
N GLU A 278 17.48 0.42 4.98
CA GLU A 278 17.86 0.82 6.35
C GLU A 278 18.78 2.05 6.43
N ASP A 279 19.49 2.39 5.36
CA ASP A 279 20.62 3.33 5.36
C ASP A 279 20.22 4.81 5.19
N CYS A 280 18.93 5.12 5.30
CA CYS A 280 18.36 6.46 5.14
C CYS A 280 17.98 7.06 6.49
N HIS A 281 18.37 8.31 6.73
CA HIS A 281 18.26 8.97 8.03
C HIS A 281 17.24 10.13 8.06
N MET A 282 16.65 10.43 6.90
CA MET A 282 15.71 11.52 6.65
C MET A 282 15.00 11.26 5.31
N PHE A 283 13.90 11.96 5.05
CA PHE A 283 13.18 11.90 3.78
C PHE A 283 12.79 13.30 3.27
N THR A 284 12.82 13.51 1.95
CA THR A 284 12.23 14.70 1.31
C THR A 284 11.55 14.38 -0.03
N PRO A 285 10.46 15.10 -0.40
CA PRO A 285 9.91 15.06 -1.75
C PRO A 285 10.93 15.50 -2.81
N SER A 286 10.98 14.76 -3.92
CA SER A 286 12.06 14.86 -4.89
C SER A 286 11.97 16.08 -5.80
N ILE A 287 12.57 17.20 -5.41
CA ILE A 287 12.63 18.42 -6.23
C ILE A 287 13.33 18.18 -7.58
N HIS A 288 14.39 17.35 -7.60
CA HIS A 288 15.18 17.09 -8.81
C HIS A 288 14.41 16.25 -9.84
N TYR A 289 13.74 15.17 -9.42
CA TYR A 289 13.04 14.27 -10.35
C TYR A 289 11.57 14.63 -10.57
N ASP A 290 10.91 15.34 -9.63
CA ASP A 290 9.54 15.85 -9.80
C ASP A 290 9.25 17.08 -8.91
N LYS A 291 9.76 18.25 -9.31
CA LYS A 291 9.50 19.55 -8.66
C LYS A 291 8.02 19.85 -8.44
N GLN A 292 7.13 19.36 -9.31
CA GLN A 292 5.69 19.56 -9.19
C GLN A 292 5.10 18.69 -8.09
N PHE A 293 5.49 17.42 -7.98
CA PHE A 293 5.14 16.56 -6.85
C PHE A 293 5.65 17.12 -5.52
N ALA A 294 6.89 17.62 -5.49
CA ALA A 294 7.45 18.24 -4.29
C ALA A 294 6.62 19.45 -3.83
N SER A 295 6.34 20.40 -4.73
CA SER A 295 5.47 21.55 -4.44
C SER A 295 4.05 21.15 -3.99
N LEU A 296 3.48 20.09 -4.59
CA LEU A 296 2.19 19.55 -4.16
C LEU A 296 2.24 18.94 -2.76
N CYS A 297 3.36 18.35 -2.34
CA CYS A 297 3.55 17.85 -0.97
C CYS A 297 3.63 19.01 0.05
N SER A 298 4.39 20.07 -0.23
CA SER A 298 4.43 21.25 0.65
C SER A 298 3.05 21.92 0.78
N LEU A 299 2.28 22.00 -0.32
CA LEU A 299 0.89 22.48 -0.32
C LEU A 299 -0.06 21.54 0.46
N ALA A 300 0.12 20.22 0.36
CA ALA A 300 -0.66 19.24 1.12
C ALA A 300 -0.40 19.34 2.63
N ALA A 301 0.87 19.44 3.05
CA ALA A 301 1.24 19.65 4.45
C ALA A 301 0.63 20.94 5.01
N ASN A 302 0.75 22.06 4.27
CA ASN A 302 0.12 23.34 4.64
C ASN A 302 -1.43 23.28 4.66
N SER A 303 -2.03 22.26 4.04
CA SER A 303 -3.48 22.01 4.06
C SER A 303 -3.90 21.00 5.14
N GLY A 304 -2.99 20.60 6.04
CA GLY A 304 -3.26 19.68 7.14
C GLY A 304 -3.11 18.18 6.80
N ILE A 305 -2.54 17.82 5.65
CA ILE A 305 -2.22 16.43 5.33
C ILE A 305 -0.96 16.00 6.08
N GLN A 306 -1.05 14.93 6.89
CA GLN A 306 0.10 14.37 7.58
C GLN A 306 1.02 13.66 6.57
N LEU A 307 2.28 14.09 6.47
CA LEU A 307 3.30 13.40 5.68
C LEU A 307 4.19 12.60 6.62
N LEU A 308 4.04 11.27 6.61
CA LEU A 308 4.77 10.35 7.48
C LEU A 308 5.78 9.56 6.63
N CYS A 309 7.00 9.39 7.13
CA CYS A 309 8.00 8.54 6.50
C CYS A 309 8.49 7.50 7.50
N TYR A 310 8.69 6.26 7.05
CA TYR A 310 9.14 5.14 7.88
C TYR A 310 10.17 4.29 7.14
N SER A 311 11.27 3.93 7.80
CA SER A 311 12.31 3.07 7.25
C SER A 311 12.14 1.59 7.64
N CYS A 312 12.61 0.72 6.75
CA CYS A 312 12.52 -0.72 6.87
C CYS A 312 13.90 -1.36 6.71
N GLY A 313 14.28 -2.23 7.65
CA GLY A 313 15.46 -3.09 7.55
C GLY A 313 15.11 -4.37 6.81
N LEU A 314 15.98 -4.80 5.88
CA LEU A 314 15.81 -6.01 5.10
C LEU A 314 16.94 -6.99 5.45
N THR A 315 16.57 -8.10 6.08
CA THR A 315 17.51 -9.15 6.50
C THR A 315 17.23 -10.42 5.72
N ILE A 316 18.27 -11.14 5.34
CA ILE A 316 18.21 -12.45 4.67
C ILE A 316 18.99 -13.42 5.54
N ASP A 317 18.37 -14.54 5.89
CA ASP A 317 19.06 -15.70 6.43
C ASP A 317 19.36 -16.66 5.28
N GLU A 318 20.64 -16.70 4.90
CA GLU A 318 21.12 -17.56 3.81
C GLU A 318 21.01 -19.06 4.16
N SER A 319 20.97 -19.42 5.46
CA SER A 319 20.94 -20.81 5.90
C SER A 319 19.55 -21.45 5.78
N SER A 320 18.48 -20.72 6.14
CA SER A 320 17.09 -21.13 5.87
C SER A 320 16.59 -20.71 4.49
N ALA A 321 17.41 -20.00 3.70
CA ALA A 321 17.03 -19.32 2.46
C ALA A 321 15.77 -18.44 2.63
N SER A 322 15.68 -17.73 3.75
CA SER A 322 14.53 -16.88 4.10
C SER A 322 14.92 -15.42 4.27
N GLY A 323 13.95 -14.53 4.48
CA GLY A 323 14.22 -13.14 4.81
C GLY A 323 13.06 -12.44 5.49
N THR A 324 13.34 -11.30 6.10
CA THR A 324 12.37 -10.50 6.87
C THR A 324 12.50 -9.03 6.55
N VAL A 325 11.37 -8.32 6.54
CA VAL A 325 11.36 -6.85 6.57
C VAL A 325 10.90 -6.38 7.95
N LYS A 326 11.74 -5.64 8.68
CA LYS A 326 11.44 -5.07 10.00
C LYS A 326 11.20 -3.56 9.89
N LEU A 327 10.10 -3.07 10.48
CA LEU A 327 9.86 -1.63 10.65
C LEU A 327 10.85 -1.09 11.68
N LEU A 328 11.75 -0.19 11.26
CA LEU A 328 12.79 0.37 12.13
C LEU A 328 12.22 1.53 12.96
N GLY A 329 11.59 2.49 12.29
CA GLY A 329 10.98 3.65 12.91
C GLY A 329 10.64 4.75 11.89
N PRO A 330 10.09 5.88 12.36
CA PRO A 330 9.85 7.03 11.51
C PRO A 330 11.17 7.70 11.09
N LEU A 331 11.19 8.30 9.90
CA LEU A 331 12.27 9.19 9.45
C LEU A 331 11.81 10.66 9.52
N PRO A 332 12.68 11.59 9.95
CA PRO A 332 12.43 13.03 9.84
C PRO A 332 12.11 13.46 8.41
N PHE A 333 11.03 14.23 8.28
CA PHE A 333 10.61 14.83 7.01
C PHE A 333 11.28 16.20 6.83
N GLN A 334 11.88 16.44 5.65
CA GLN A 334 12.39 17.75 5.24
C GLN A 334 11.48 18.35 4.16
N HIS A 335 11.03 19.59 4.41
CA HIS A 335 9.93 20.29 3.73
C HIS A 335 10.33 21.04 2.45
#